data_AF-A0A8I2FVS5-F1
#
_entry.id   AF-A0A8I2FVS5-F1
#
_cell.length_a   1.000
_cell.length_b   1.000
_cell.length_c   1.000
_cell.angle_alpha   90.00
_cell.angle_beta   90.00
_cell.angle_gamma   90.00
#
_symmetry.space_group_name_H-M   'P 1'
#
loop_
_entity.id
_entity.type
_entity.pdbx_description
1 polymer ?
#
loop_
_entity_poly.entity_id
_entity_poly.type
_entity_poly.pdbx_seq_one_letter_code
_entity_poly.pdbx_strand_id
1 'polypeptide(L)'
;MLQFYTMRPELRLLFMGTPEFAIPPLEKLVHEHCHVVAVYTQPDRPGGRGRSLIMSPVKLAALDMGLPVVQPSSLKEGAAVEQLAGFQPDVVMVAAFGQILPQ
;
A
#
# COMPACT_ATOMS: atom_id res chain seq x y z
N MET A 1 5.92 14.06 -39.13
CA MET A 1 5.01 13.10 -38.46
C MET A 1 5.32 13.14 -36.97
N LEU A 2 4.72 14.08 -36.26
CA LEU A 2 4.89 14.23 -34.81
C LEU A 2 4.07 13.11 -34.14
N GLN A 3 4.74 12.14 -33.53
CA GLN A 3 4.06 11.21 -32.65
C GLN A 3 3.71 11.97 -31.38
N PHE A 4 2.41 12.26 -31.22
CA PHE A 4 1.83 12.52 -29.91
C PHE A 4 2.00 11.25 -29.08
N TYR A 5 3.17 11.10 -28.45
CA TYR A 5 3.32 10.20 -27.33
C TYR A 5 2.46 10.82 -26.23
N THR A 6 1.19 10.43 -26.17
CA THR A 6 0.33 10.76 -25.05
C THR A 6 1.04 10.24 -23.81
N MET A 7 1.71 11.14 -23.09
CA MET A 7 2.09 10.90 -21.70
C MET A 7 0.78 10.61 -20.99
N ARG A 8 0.45 9.33 -20.80
CA ARG A 8 -0.62 8.98 -19.89
C ARG A 8 -0.20 9.54 -18.54
N PRO A 9 -1.07 10.30 -17.84
CA PRO A 9 -0.75 10.76 -16.51
C PRO A 9 -0.38 9.54 -15.66
N GLU A 10 0.70 9.66 -14.90
CA GLU A 10 1.17 8.62 -14.01
C GLU A 10 0.07 8.29 -13.00
N LEU A 11 -0.35 7.02 -12.97
CA LEU A 11 -1.49 6.58 -12.16
C LEU A 11 -1.11 6.65 -10.67
N ARG A 12 -1.86 7.41 -9.87
CA ARG A 12 -1.65 7.49 -8.42
C ARG A 12 -2.25 6.26 -7.76
N LEU A 13 -1.40 5.36 -7.28
CA LEU A 13 -1.81 4.08 -6.73
C LEU A 13 -1.62 4.04 -5.22
N LEU A 14 -2.65 3.64 -4.49
CA LEU A 14 -2.51 3.25 -3.09
C LEU A 14 -2.54 1.73 -2.98
N PHE A 15 -1.49 1.16 -2.41
CA PHE A 15 -1.36 -0.28 -2.27
C PHE A 15 -1.81 -0.74 -0.88
N MET A 16 -2.56 -1.82 -0.78
CA MET A 16 -2.97 -2.42 0.49
C MET A 16 -2.55 -3.89 0.55
N GLY A 17 -1.65 -4.26 1.46
CA GLY A 17 -1.21 -5.64 1.62
C GLY A 17 -0.45 -5.91 2.90
N THR A 18 -0.36 -7.18 3.28
CA THR A 18 0.24 -7.58 4.57
C THR A 18 1.27 -8.71 4.45
N PRO A 19 0.93 -9.89 3.92
CA PRO A 19 1.85 -11.02 3.90
C PRO A 19 2.89 -10.89 2.78
N GLU A 20 3.91 -11.75 2.82
CA GLU A 20 4.97 -11.84 1.81
C GLU A 20 4.44 -12.01 0.38
N PHE A 21 3.30 -12.70 0.23
CA PHE A 21 2.59 -12.84 -1.05
C PHE A 21 2.27 -11.50 -1.74
N ALA A 22 2.11 -10.42 -0.98
CA ALA A 22 1.78 -9.10 -1.51
C ALA A 22 3.03 -8.28 -1.92
N ILE A 23 4.25 -8.78 -1.67
CA ILE A 23 5.48 -8.05 -2.03
C ILE A 23 5.71 -8.02 -3.55
N PRO A 24 5.68 -9.15 -4.29
CA PRO A 24 5.92 -9.12 -5.73
C PRO A 24 5.00 -8.17 -6.53
N PRO A 25 3.69 -8.06 -6.26
CA PRO A 25 2.87 -7.07 -6.96
C PRO A 25 3.19 -5.62 -6.55
N LEU A 26 3.57 -5.37 -5.29
CA LEU A 26 4.01 -4.03 -4.87
C LEU A 26 5.28 -3.60 -5.62
N GLU A 27 6.31 -4.44 -5.63
CA GLU A 27 7.57 -4.17 -6.32
C GLU A 27 7.35 -3.91 -7.81
N LYS A 28 6.52 -4.73 -8.47
CA LYS A 28 6.20 -4.56 -9.88
C LYS A 28 5.54 -3.20 -10.15
N LEU A 29 4.60 -2.78 -9.31
CA LEU A 29 3.91 -1.50 -9.48
C LEU A 29 4.83 -0.29 -9.28
N VAL A 30 5.80 -0.39 -8.38
CA VAL A 30 6.80 0.67 -8.15
C VAL A 30 7.71 0.87 -9.37
N HIS A 31 7.96 -0.19 -10.14
CA HIS A 31 8.80 -0.14 -11.34
C HIS A 31 8.04 0.13 -12.65
N GLU A 32 6.71 0.07 -12.62
CA GLU A 32 5.84 0.42 -13.76
C GLU A 32 5.48 1.91 -13.76
N HIS A 33 4.68 2.38 -14.72
CA HIS A 33 4.22 3.77 -14.81
C HIS A 33 3.13 4.13 -13.78
N CYS A 34 3.31 3.71 -12.52
CA CYS A 34 2.43 4.02 -11.39
C CYS A 34 3.21 4.76 -10.31
N HIS A 35 2.61 5.82 -9.77
CA HIS A 35 3.11 6.50 -8.60
C HIS A 35 2.46 5.91 -7.36
N VAL A 36 3.18 5.06 -6.62
CA VAL A 36 2.68 4.48 -5.36
C VAL A 36 2.69 5.55 -4.26
N VAL A 37 1.54 6.14 -3.97
CA VAL A 37 1.42 7.30 -3.06
C VAL A 37 1.44 6.90 -1.58
N ALA A 38 1.04 5.67 -1.27
CA ALA A 38 1.08 5.10 0.08
C ALA A 38 0.91 3.58 0.04
N VAL A 39 1.45 2.92 1.06
CA VAL A 39 1.28 1.49 1.34
C VAL A 39 0.55 1.33 2.66
N TYR A 40 -0.63 0.72 2.61
CA TYR A 40 -1.41 0.33 3.77
C TYR A 40 -1.11 -1.12 4.12
N THR A 41 -0.77 -1.37 5.38
CA THR A 41 -0.56 -2.73 5.89
C THR A 41 -1.22 -2.88 7.27
N GLN A 42 -1.30 -4.11 7.78
CA GLN A 42 -1.76 -4.33 9.15
C GLN A 42 -0.79 -3.72 10.17
N PRO A 43 -1.28 -3.31 11.35
CA PRO A 43 -0.42 -2.98 12.49
C PRO A 43 0.55 -4.12 12.82
N ASP A 44 1.71 -3.77 13.35
CA ASP A 44 2.70 -4.74 13.81
C ASP A 44 2.07 -5.63 14.90
N ARG A 45 2.32 -6.94 14.84
CA ARG A 45 1.72 -7.91 15.77
C ARG A 45 2.79 -8.73 16.48
N PRO A 46 2.52 -9.20 17.70
CA PRO A 46 3.38 -10.14 18.39
C PRO A 46 3.55 -11.43 17.56
N GLY A 47 4.78 -11.88 17.37
CA GLY A 47 5.08 -13.11 16.65
C GLY A 47 6.31 -13.84 17.21
N GLY A 48 6.52 -15.08 16.73
CA GLY A 48 7.65 -15.92 17.15
C GLY A 48 7.60 -16.39 18.61
N ARG A 49 8.65 -17.12 19.03
CA ARG A 49 8.86 -17.47 20.45
C ARG A 49 9.31 -16.22 21.20
N GLY A 50 8.62 -15.87 22.29
CA GLY A 50 8.88 -14.63 23.05
C GLY A 50 7.97 -13.45 22.69
N ARG A 51 7.11 -13.57 21.66
CA ARG A 51 6.04 -12.61 21.31
C ARG A 51 6.54 -11.17 21.09
N SER A 52 7.75 -11.00 20.58
CA SER A 52 8.24 -9.69 20.15
C SER A 52 7.36 -9.13 19.04
N LEU A 53 7.25 -7.80 18.96
CA LEU A 53 6.56 -7.12 17.85
C LEU A 53 7.32 -7.38 16.55
N ILE A 54 6.60 -7.84 15.53
CA ILE A 54 7.14 -8.10 14.19
C ILE A 54 6.38 -7.22 13.20
N MET A 55 7.14 -6.49 12.38
CA MET A 55 6.60 -5.73 11.26
C MET A 55 6.05 -6.67 10.18
N SER A 56 5.02 -6.25 9.47
CA SER A 56 4.53 -7.05 8.34
C SER A 56 5.60 -7.14 7.24
N PRO A 57 5.64 -8.24 6.47
CA PRO A 57 6.52 -8.34 5.30
C PRO A 57 6.36 -7.17 4.32
N VAL A 58 5.13 -6.71 4.07
CA VAL A 58 4.88 -5.56 3.18
C VAL A 58 5.40 -4.25 3.78
N LYS A 59 5.31 -4.05 5.10
CA LYS A 59 5.89 -2.86 5.76
C LYS A 59 7.40 -2.79 5.53
N LEU A 60 8.10 -3.91 5.75
CA LEU A 60 9.55 -3.98 5.52
C LEU A 60 9.90 -3.61 4.08
N ALA A 61 9.25 -4.25 3.11
CA ALA A 61 9.49 -3.97 1.70
C ALA A 61 9.20 -2.50 1.33
N ALA A 62 8.09 -1.94 1.81
CA ALA A 62 7.72 -0.55 1.53
C ALA A 62 8.71 0.45 2.13
N LEU A 63 9.22 0.21 3.35
CA LEU A 63 10.24 1.06 3.98
C LEU A 63 11.56 1.00 3.22
N ASP A 64 11.98 -0.18 2.76
CA ASP A 64 13.20 -0.36 1.95
C ASP A 64 13.09 0.38 0.60
N MET A 65 11.89 0.46 0.04
CA MET A 65 11.59 1.24 -1.17
C MET A 65 11.37 2.75 -0.91
N GLY A 66 11.42 3.20 0.34
CA GLY A 66 11.20 4.60 0.71
C GLY A 66 9.75 5.08 0.58
N LEU A 67 8.78 4.16 0.57
CA LEU A 67 7.36 4.47 0.40
C LEU A 67 6.69 4.86 1.73
N PRO A 68 5.72 5.80 1.72
CA PRO A 68 4.91 6.09 2.89
C PRO A 68 4.12 4.86 3.35
N VAL A 69 4.20 4.52 4.64
CA VAL A 69 3.48 3.39 5.24
C VAL A 69 2.40 3.87 6.20
N VAL A 70 1.19 3.32 6.07
CA VAL A 70 0.05 3.57 6.96
C VAL A 70 -0.44 2.25 7.56
N GLN A 71 -0.72 2.22 8.86
CA GLN A 71 -1.11 1.01 9.59
C GLN A 71 -2.41 1.22 10.36
N PRO A 72 -3.57 1.38 9.68
CA PRO A 72 -4.82 1.62 10.39
C PRO A 72 -5.21 0.38 11.20
N SER A 73 -5.69 0.58 12.43
CA SER A 73 -6.34 -0.47 13.23
C SER A 73 -7.58 -1.02 12.55
N SER A 74 -8.30 -0.16 11.83
CA SER A 74 -9.52 -0.47 11.09
C SER A 74 -9.75 0.54 9.98
N LEU A 75 -10.12 0.08 8.78
CA LEU A 75 -10.60 0.95 7.70
C LEU A 75 -12.04 1.44 7.90
N LYS A 76 -12.78 0.93 8.88
CA LYS A 76 -14.13 1.43 9.20
C LYS A 76 -14.13 2.74 9.96
N GLU A 77 -12.97 3.16 10.47
CA GLU A 77 -12.81 4.42 11.20
C GLU A 77 -12.68 5.56 10.19
N GLY A 78 -13.49 6.62 10.37
CA GLY A 78 -13.51 7.76 9.43
C GLY A 78 -12.13 8.38 9.21
N ALA A 79 -11.29 8.45 10.24
CA ALA A 79 -9.94 8.99 10.15
C ALA A 79 -9.03 8.24 9.15
N ALA A 80 -9.16 6.90 9.06
CA ALA A 80 -8.36 6.11 8.12
C ALA A 80 -8.76 6.37 6.66
N VAL A 81 -10.06 6.57 6.43
CA VAL A 81 -10.64 6.90 5.11
C VAL A 81 -10.31 8.35 4.72
N GLU A 82 -10.38 9.29 5.65
CA GLU A 82 -9.96 10.68 5.44
C GLU A 82 -8.48 10.77 5.07
N GLN A 83 -7.62 10.04 5.79
CA GLN A 83 -6.21 9.96 5.45
C GLN A 83 -5.98 9.35 4.06
N LEU A 84 -6.72 8.28 3.73
CA LEU A 84 -6.68 7.65 2.41
C LEU A 84 -7.04 8.66 1.31
N ALA A 85 -8.13 9.41 1.50
CA ALA A 85 -8.58 10.44 0.57
C ALA A 85 -7.54 11.57 0.41
N GLY A 86 -6.82 11.92 1.48
CA GLY A 86 -5.73 12.89 1.47
C GLY A 86 -4.57 12.51 0.53
N PHE A 87 -4.34 11.22 0.28
CA PHE A 87 -3.36 10.75 -0.70
C PHE A 87 -3.83 10.92 -2.15
N GLN A 88 -5.10 11.24 -2.40
CA GLN A 88 -5.70 11.40 -3.73
C GLN A 88 -5.35 10.24 -4.68
N PRO A 89 -5.61 8.97 -4.32
CA PRO A 89 -5.34 7.85 -5.22
C PRO A 89 -6.36 7.82 -6.37
N ASP A 90 -5.89 7.52 -7.58
CA ASP A 90 -6.74 7.18 -8.72
C ASP A 90 -7.25 5.74 -8.61
N VAL A 91 -6.44 4.86 -8.00
CA VAL A 91 -6.76 3.46 -7.80
C VAL A 91 -6.23 2.94 -6.47
N VAL A 92 -6.97 2.00 -5.88
CA VAL A 92 -6.52 1.20 -4.73
C VAL A 92 -6.30 -0.23 -5.19
N MET A 93 -5.09 -0.75 -5.04
CA MET A 93 -4.79 -2.17 -5.27
C MET A 93 -4.75 -2.90 -3.94
N VAL A 94 -5.49 -4.01 -3.84
CA VAL A 94 -5.58 -4.79 -2.60
C VAL A 94 -5.06 -6.21 -2.85
N ALA A 95 -4.03 -6.59 -2.09
CA ALA A 95 -3.42 -7.92 -2.11
C ALA A 95 -3.28 -8.44 -0.67
N ALA A 96 -4.21 -9.31 -0.26
CA ALA A 96 -4.18 -9.96 1.05
C ALA A 96 -4.01 -8.98 2.25
N PHE A 97 -4.74 -7.86 2.24
CA PHE A 97 -4.65 -6.84 3.29
C PHE A 97 -5.20 -7.30 4.65
N GLY A 98 -6.25 -8.13 4.66
CA GLY A 98 -6.80 -8.73 5.89
C GLY A 98 -7.71 -7.81 6.72
N GLN A 99 -8.19 -6.70 6.16
CA GLN A 99 -9.31 -5.93 6.72
C GLN A 99 -10.46 -5.89 5.73
N ILE A 100 -11.66 -5.67 6.26
CA ILE A 100 -12.86 -5.41 5.45
C ILE A 100 -12.76 -3.98 4.92
N LEU A 101 -12.95 -3.82 3.60
CA LEU A 101 -13.12 -2.53 2.95
C LEU A 101 -14.59 -2.10 3.10
N PRO A 102 -14.89 -0.99 3.80
CA PRO A 102 -16.25 -0.45 3.81
C PRO A 102 -16.62 0.12 2.43
N GLN A 103 -17.92 0.33 2.20
CA GLN A 103 -18.42 1.09 1.05
C GLN A 103 -18.18 2.58 1.23
#